data_AF-A0A8T4WJ82-F1
#
_entry.id   AF-A0A8T4WJ82-F1
#
_cell.length_a   1.000
_cell.length_b   1.000
_cell.length_c   1.000
_cell.angle_alpha   90.00
_cell.angle_beta   90.00
_cell.angle_gamma   90.00
#
_symmetry.space_group_name_H-M   'P 1'
#
loop_
_entity.id
_entity.type
_entity.pdbx_description
1 polymer ?
#
loop_
_entity_poly.entity_id
_entity_poly.type
_entity_poly.pdbx_seq_one_letter_code
_entity_poly.pdbx_strand_id
1 'polypeptide(L)'
;MVWQDTALSIINFGFILTLIPAIIQNYKNKDVKGQSFLTYVSTAVLLSIMAYLFLTLELLLSSVATAGTAVTWYILLYQKVVYS
;
A
#
# COMPACT_ATOMS: atom_id res chain seq x y z
N MET A 1 7.41 -21.37 -9.55
CA MET A 1 7.10 -20.13 -10.30
C MET A 1 7.80 -18.91 -9.68
N VAL A 2 9.13 -18.95 -9.58
CA VAL A 2 9.95 -17.92 -8.88
C VAL A 2 9.93 -16.57 -9.61
N TRP A 3 9.83 -16.61 -10.94
CA TRP A 3 9.80 -15.40 -11.78
C TRP A 3 8.53 -14.55 -11.54
N GLN A 4 7.39 -15.16 -11.23
CA GLN A 4 6.14 -14.45 -10.89
C GLN A 4 6.27 -13.74 -9.55
N ASP A 5 6.80 -14.43 -8.53
CA ASP A 5 7.02 -13.87 -7.20
C ASP A 5 7.98 -12.68 -7.25
N THR A 6 9.03 -12.80 -8.07
CA THR A 6 10.01 -11.73 -8.30
C THR A 6 9.37 -10.53 -9.02
N ALA A 7 8.62 -10.77 -10.10
CA ALA A 7 7.96 -9.70 -10.87
C ALA A 7 6.92 -8.95 -10.04
N LEU A 8 6.05 -9.67 -9.31
CA LEU A 8 5.04 -9.09 -8.44
C LEU A 8 5.66 -8.28 -7.30
N SER A 9 6.76 -8.76 -6.74
CA SER A 9 7.48 -8.04 -5.69
C SER A 9 8.09 -6.74 -6.20
N ILE A 10 8.75 -6.75 -7.37
CA ILE A 10 9.31 -5.53 -7.97
C ILE A 10 8.22 -4.48 -8.20
N ILE A 11 7.06 -4.89 -8.72
CA ILE A 11 5.91 -3.99 -8.94
C ILE A 11 5.43 -3.41 -7.61
N ASN A 12 5.24 -4.24 -6.58
CA ASN A 12 4.82 -3.78 -5.25
C ASN A 12 5.82 -2.81 -4.61
N PHE A 13 7.12 -3.09 -4.72
CA PHE A 13 8.16 -2.16 -4.27
C PHE A 13 8.09 -0.82 -5.04
N GLY A 14 7.86 -0.87 -6.34
CA GLY A 14 7.60 0.32 -7.15
C GLY A 14 6.42 1.14 -6.62
N PHE A 15 5.32 0.49 -6.24
CA PHE A 15 4.18 1.17 -5.63
C PHE A 15 4.53 1.83 -4.29
N ILE A 16 5.31 1.18 -3.43
CA ILE A 16 5.74 1.80 -2.16
C ILE A 16 6.53 3.08 -2.45
N LEU A 17 7.45 3.05 -3.41
CA LEU A 17 8.27 4.21 -3.77
C LEU A 17 7.44 5.39 -4.30
N THR A 18 6.37 5.13 -5.04
CA THR A 18 5.48 6.20 -5.54
C THR A 18 4.59 6.79 -4.45
N LEU A 19 4.34 6.07 -3.37
CA LEU A 19 3.53 6.54 -2.24
C LEU A 19 4.34 7.41 -1.26
N ILE A 20 5.67 7.27 -1.19
CA ILE A 20 6.53 8.06 -0.29
C ILE A 20 6.37 9.58 -0.54
N PRO A 21 6.46 10.11 -1.78
CA PRO A 21 6.25 11.54 -2.03
C PRO A 21 4.87 12.02 -1.57
N ALA A 22 3.82 11.20 -1.77
CA ALA A 22 2.47 11.53 -1.35
C ALA A 22 2.36 11.66 0.18
N ILE A 23 2.96 10.73 0.93
CA ILE A 23 3.01 10.78 2.40
C ILE A 23 3.71 12.06 2.87
N ILE A 24 4.85 12.40 2.28
CA ILE A 24 5.63 13.59 2.65
C ILE A 24 4.84 14.87 2.32
N GLN A 25 4.20 14.94 1.16
CA GLN A 25 3.44 16.11 0.73
C GLN A 25 2.21 16.33 1.63
N ASN A 26 1.47 15.27 1.94
CA ASN A 26 0.32 15.32 2.86
C ASN A 26 0.74 15.79 4.25
N TYR A 27 1.87 15.29 4.78
CA TYR A 27 2.40 15.71 6.07
C TYR A 27 2.81 17.19 6.08
N LYS A 28 3.51 17.64 5.03
CA LYS A 28 3.97 19.04 4.91
C LYS A 28 2.82 20.03 4.79
N ASN A 29 1.83 19.72 3.97
CA ASN A 29 0.71 20.62 3.70
C ASN A 29 -0.41 20.51 4.74
N LYS A 30 -0.39 19.47 5.59
CA LYS A 30 -1.47 19.12 6.54
C LYS A 30 -2.85 19.13 5.88
N ASP A 31 -2.88 18.72 4.62
CA ASP A 31 -4.08 18.66 3.80
C ASP A 31 -3.92 17.47 2.87
N VAL A 32 -4.94 16.60 2.85
CA VAL A 32 -4.99 15.46 1.94
C VAL A 32 -5.99 15.78 0.84
N LYS A 33 -5.51 16.56 -0.14
CA LYS A 33 -6.22 16.81 -1.40
C LYS A 33 -6.20 15.54 -2.24
N GLY A 34 -7.38 14.93 -2.46
CA GLY A 34 -7.44 13.70 -3.23
C GLY A 34 -8.72 12.91 -3.07
N GLN A 35 -8.60 11.61 -3.34
CA GLN A 35 -9.68 10.62 -3.40
C GLN A 35 -10.51 10.56 -2.11
N SER A 36 -11.71 9.98 -2.22
CA SER A 36 -12.60 9.81 -1.08
C SER A 36 -11.98 8.90 -0.01
N PHE A 37 -12.36 9.13 1.25
CA PHE A 37 -11.94 8.29 2.38
C PHE A 37 -12.18 6.80 2.13
N LEU A 38 -13.31 6.47 1.48
CA LEU A 38 -13.67 5.10 1.15
C LEU A 38 -12.61 4.42 0.28
N THR A 39 -12.00 5.13 -0.67
CA THR A 39 -10.97 4.56 -1.54
C THR A 39 -9.70 4.21 -0.76
N TYR A 40 -9.30 5.02 0.22
CA TYR A 40 -8.16 4.70 1.07
C TYR A 40 -8.45 3.45 1.92
N VAL A 41 -9.63 3.38 2.53
CA VAL A 41 -10.05 2.24 3.36
C VAL A 41 -10.12 0.96 2.52
N SER A 42 -10.81 1.02 1.38
CA SER A 42 -10.99 -0.14 0.51
C SER A 42 -9.64 -0.65 0.02
N THR A 43 -8.73 0.24 -0.39
CA THR A 43 -7.42 -0.16 -0.92
C THR A 43 -6.55 -0.80 0.17
N ALA A 44 -6.51 -0.23 1.38
CA ALA A 44 -5.76 -0.80 2.49
C ALA A 44 -6.27 -2.21 2.89
N VAL A 45 -7.59 -2.39 2.95
CA VAL A 45 -8.22 -3.68 3.27
C VAL A 45 -7.98 -4.71 2.17
N LEU A 46 -8.20 -4.35 0.91
CA LEU A 46 -8.00 -5.26 -0.23
C LEU A 46 -6.54 -5.71 -0.34
N LEU A 47 -5.57 -4.81 -0.14
CA LEU A 47 -4.15 -5.18 -0.13
C LEU A 47 -3.80 -6.09 1.04
N SER A 48 -4.43 -5.92 2.20
CA SER A 48 -4.25 -6.81 3.35
C SER A 48 -4.74 -8.23 3.04
N ILE A 49 -5.92 -8.35 2.41
CA ILE A 49 -6.46 -9.63 1.94
C ILE A 49 -5.54 -10.24 0.89
N MET A 50 -5.04 -9.43 -0.05
CA MET A 50 -4.15 -9.89 -1.11
C MET A 50 -2.81 -10.40 -0.56
N ALA A 51 -2.24 -9.75 0.45
CA ALA A 51 -1.05 -10.24 1.14
C ALA A 51 -1.31 -11.60 1.81
N TYR A 52 -2.46 -11.77 2.46
CA TYR A 52 -2.85 -13.07 3.04
C TYR A 52 -2.99 -14.16 1.98
N LEU A 53 -3.60 -13.85 0.82
CA LEU A 53 -3.69 -14.79 -0.29
C LEU A 53 -2.31 -15.22 -0.79
N PHE A 54 -1.39 -14.28 -0.97
CA PHE A 54 -0.01 -14.58 -1.38
C PHE A 54 0.73 -15.43 -0.34
N LEU A 55 0.48 -15.23 0.95
CA LEU A 55 1.00 -16.09 2.00
C LEU A 55 0.47 -17.53 1.86
N THR A 56 -0.83 -17.71 1.60
CA THR A 56 -1.43 -19.05 1.40
C THR A 56 -0.98 -19.75 0.11
N LEU A 57 -0.48 -18.98 -0.86
CA LEU A 57 0.07 -19.46 -2.14
C LEU A 57 1.58 -19.71 -2.09
N GLU A 58 2.21 -19.62 -0.90
CA GLU A 58 3.67 -19.71 -0.69
C GLU A 58 4.50 -18.68 -1.49
N LEU A 59 3.90 -17.56 -1.90
CA LEU A 59 4.56 -16.44 -2.57
C LEU A 59 5.09 -15.46 -1.54
N LEU A 60 6.11 -15.87 -0.79
CA LEU A 60 6.61 -15.12 0.38
C LEU A 60 7.09 -13.70 0.03
N LEU A 61 7.83 -13.54 -1.07
CA LEU A 61 8.37 -12.22 -1.45
C LEU A 61 7.23 -11.25 -1.79
N SER A 62 6.27 -11.72 -2.58
CA SER A 62 5.08 -10.94 -2.98
C SER A 62 4.18 -10.64 -1.79
N SER A 63 4.04 -11.58 -0.86
CA SER A 63 3.29 -11.39 0.39
C SER A 63 3.89 -10.24 1.21
N VAL A 64 5.21 -10.26 1.43
CA VAL A 64 5.90 -9.22 2.20
C VAL A 64 5.83 -7.86 1.48
N ALA A 65 6.06 -7.83 0.17
CA ALA A 65 5.99 -6.61 -0.61
C ALA A 65 4.56 -6.01 -0.59
N THR A 66 3.53 -6.84 -0.76
CA THR A 66 2.13 -6.40 -0.71
C THR A 66 1.73 -5.93 0.68
N ALA A 67 2.19 -6.61 1.74
CA ALA A 67 1.98 -6.15 3.11
C ALA A 67 2.64 -4.79 3.37
N GLY A 68 3.85 -4.55 2.84
CA GLY A 68 4.49 -3.23 2.89
C GLY A 68 3.66 -2.15 2.20
N THR A 69 3.11 -2.45 1.02
CA THR A 69 2.19 -1.55 0.31
C THR A 69 0.93 -1.29 1.14
N ALA A 70 0.32 -2.32 1.73
CA ALA A 70 -0.85 -2.19 2.59
C ALA A 70 -0.58 -1.26 3.81
N VAL A 71 0.56 -1.44 4.48
CA VAL A 71 0.99 -0.57 5.60
C VAL A 71 1.11 0.88 5.14
N THR A 72 1.68 1.11 3.97
CA THR A 72 1.83 2.45 3.39
C THR A 72 0.46 3.10 3.13
N TRP A 73 -0.52 2.33 2.67
CA TRP A 73 -1.89 2.77 2.51
C TRP A 73 -2.60 3.05 3.83
N TYR A 74 -2.32 2.28 4.89
CA TYR A 74 -2.81 2.61 6.24
C TYR A 74 -2.22 3.92 6.77
N ILE A 75 -0.96 4.23 6.48
CA ILE A 75 -0.36 5.53 6.83
C ILE A 75 -1.08 6.66 6.11
N LEU A 76 -1.35 6.52 4.82
CA LEU A 76 -2.10 7.51 4.04
C LEU A 76 -3.54 7.67 4.54
N LEU A 77 -4.20 6.57 4.90
CA LEU A 77 -5.53 6.59 5.50
C LEU A 77 -5.51 7.35 6.84
N TYR A 78 -4.51 7.09 7.69
CA TYR A 78 -4.35 7.83 8.94
C TYR A 78 -4.16 9.32 8.68
N GLN A 79 -3.30 9.70 7.73
CA GLN A 79 -3.16 11.10 7.32
C GLN A 79 -4.48 11.70 6.83
N LYS A 80 -5.29 10.94 6.08
CA LYS A 80 -6.61 11.38 5.62
C LYS A 80 -7.60 11.58 6.77
N VAL A 81 -7.51 10.81 7.86
CA VAL A 81 -8.36 11.02 9.05
C VAL A 81 -7.92 12.25 9.84
N VAL A 82 -6.62 12.51 9.95
CA VAL A 82 -6.07 13.58 10.81
C VAL A 82 -6.03 14.95 10.13
N TYR A 83 -5.79 14.98 8.82
CA TYR A 83 -5.56 16.23 8.06
C TYR A 83 -6.71 16.61 7.11
N SER A 84 -7.84 15.89 7.14
CA SER A 84 -8.99 16.16 6.28
C SER A 84 -10.15 16.82 6.99
#